data_AF-A0A1M7M3Q9-F1
#
_entry.id   AF-A0A1M7M3Q9-F1
#
_cell.length_a   1.000
_cell.length_b   1.000
_cell.length_c   1.000
_cell.angle_alpha   90.00
_cell.angle_beta   90.00
_cell.angle_gamma   90.00
#
_symmetry.space_group_name_H-M   'P 1'
#
loop_
_entity.id
_entity.type
_entity.pdbx_description
1 polymer ?
#
loop_
_entity_poly.entity_id
_entity_poly.type
_entity_poly.pdbx_seq_one_letter_code
_entity_poly.pdbx_strand_id
1 'polypeptide(L)'
;MFLADFAKIRLILLALVRTFPGSFLVRERKHMQIPSLSTLKKELQQKESNELIELILHLSKLSKDNKTYLFFKLFDTEDSRLFIDTLKEELEAAFYKANTSNYYLAKKSAQGIRKILNKNLKFTRDPIAKIELISFFCQQMQGFGYLEFRHPVIENLYSLQVGKVEKLVEKLHEDLQYDYRDTLETLRNPIG
;
A
#
# COMPACT_ATOMS: atom_id res chain seq x y z
N MET A 1 -13.21 34.75 54.85
CA MET A 1 -13.26 33.60 55.79
C MET A 1 -13.63 32.30 55.05
N PHE A 2 -12.90 31.93 53.99
CA PHE A 2 -13.15 30.70 53.20
C PHE A 2 -11.85 30.03 52.66
N LEU A 3 -10.68 30.56 53.03
CA LEU A 3 -9.37 30.04 52.58
C LEU A 3 -8.65 29.17 53.64
N ALA A 4 -9.17 29.11 54.88
CA ALA A 4 -8.56 28.36 55.97
C ALA A 4 -8.97 26.87 56.04
N ASP A 5 -10.02 26.45 55.32
CA ASP A 5 -10.52 25.06 55.35
C ASP A 5 -9.87 24.11 54.33
N PHE A 6 -9.38 24.64 53.20
CA PHE A 6 -8.73 23.80 52.18
C PHE A 6 -7.40 23.18 52.65
N ALA A 7 -6.67 23.88 53.52
CA ALA A 7 -5.41 23.37 54.06
C ALA A 7 -5.63 22.18 55.03
N LYS A 8 -6.71 22.21 55.82
CA LYS A 8 -7.06 21.09 56.73
C LYS A 8 -7.55 19.87 55.95
N ILE A 9 -8.36 20.06 54.90
CA ILE A 9 -8.81 18.96 54.02
C ILE A 9 -7.63 18.30 53.30
N ARG A 10 -6.67 19.11 52.81
CA ARG A 10 -5.47 18.59 52.14
C ARG A 10 -4.55 17.80 53.08
N LEU A 11 -4.44 18.20 54.35
CA LEU A 11 -3.65 17.49 55.34
C LEU A 11 -4.29 16.14 55.73
N ILE A 12 -5.63 16.08 55.82
CA ILE A 12 -6.38 14.85 56.08
C ILE A 12 -6.28 13.87 54.90
N LEU A 13 -6.37 14.36 53.66
CA LEU A 13 -6.17 13.55 52.45
C LEU A 13 -4.73 12.99 52.36
N LEU A 14 -3.71 13.79 52.70
CA LEU A 14 -2.32 13.33 52.74
C LEU A 14 -2.05 12.33 53.87
N ALA A 15 -2.78 12.42 54.99
CA ALA A 15 -2.69 11.47 56.09
C ALA A 15 -3.35 10.11 55.76
N LEU A 16 -4.47 10.10 55.02
CA LEU A 16 -5.17 8.87 54.62
C LEU A 16 -4.43 8.08 53.53
N VAL A 17 -3.63 8.74 52.68
CA VAL A 17 -2.82 8.05 51.65
C VAL A 17 -1.59 7.34 52.24
N ARG A 18 -1.16 7.69 53.46
CA ARG A 18 0.05 7.12 54.10
C ARG A 18 -0.18 5.89 54.99
N THR A 19 -1.41 5.42 55.16
CA THR A 19 -1.75 4.32 56.09
C THR A 19 -2.42 3.09 55.47
N PHE A 20 -2.34 2.92 54.15
CA PHE A 20 -2.70 1.64 53.52
C PHE A 20 -1.44 0.89 53.06
N PRO A 21 -1.04 -0.21 53.72
CA PRO A 21 -0.15 -1.20 53.12
C PRO A 21 -1.01 -2.05 52.18
N GLY A 22 -1.50 -1.44 51.12
CA GLY A 22 -2.20 -2.11 50.05
C GLY A 22 -1.19 -2.47 48.98
N SER A 23 -0.72 -3.70 48.99
CA SER A 23 -0.12 -4.38 47.85
C SER A 23 -1.13 -4.41 46.69
N PHE A 24 -1.28 -3.26 46.03
CA PHE A 24 -1.99 -3.17 44.77
C PHE A 24 -1.05 -3.75 43.73
N LEU A 25 -1.20 -5.05 43.48
CA LEU A 25 -0.65 -5.72 42.31
C LEU A 25 -1.20 -5.01 41.07
N VAL A 26 -0.49 -3.95 40.64
CA VAL A 26 -0.57 -3.47 39.26
C VAL A 26 -0.05 -4.63 38.44
N ARG A 27 -0.99 -5.44 37.93
CA ARG A 27 -0.73 -6.46 36.92
C ARG A 27 -0.11 -5.74 35.73
N GLU A 28 1.22 -5.75 35.65
CA GLU A 28 1.96 -5.28 34.48
C GLU A 28 1.39 -6.00 33.27
N ARG A 29 0.65 -5.28 32.43
CA ARG A 29 0.35 -5.77 31.10
C ARG A 29 1.68 -5.82 30.38
N LYS A 30 2.28 -7.01 30.27
CA LYS A 30 3.36 -7.25 29.32
C LYS A 30 2.86 -6.82 27.95
N HIS A 31 3.32 -5.67 27.48
CA HIS A 31 3.09 -5.26 26.11
C HIS A 31 3.82 -6.25 25.21
N MET A 32 3.08 -6.83 24.26
CA MET A 32 3.69 -7.65 23.21
C MET A 32 4.62 -6.75 22.39
N GLN A 33 5.92 -6.91 22.60
CA GLN A 33 6.92 -6.24 21.77
C GLN A 33 7.11 -7.07 20.52
N ILE A 34 6.76 -6.49 19.38
CA ILE A 34 6.94 -7.15 18.09
C ILE A 34 8.45 -7.09 17.77
N PRO A 35 9.13 -8.24 17.62
CA PRO A 35 10.55 -8.27 17.31
C PRO A 35 10.83 -7.65 15.93
N SER A 36 12.07 -7.18 15.74
CA SER A 36 12.49 -6.62 14.46
C SER A 36 12.47 -7.68 13.34
N LEU A 37 12.41 -7.23 12.09
CA LEU A 37 12.49 -8.11 10.92
C LEU A 37 13.78 -8.93 10.89
N SER A 38 14.89 -8.40 11.43
CA SER A 38 16.16 -9.11 11.49
C SER A 38 16.13 -10.28 12.47
N THR A 39 15.47 -10.13 13.61
CA THR A 39 15.27 -11.23 14.58
C THR A 39 14.33 -12.28 14.01
N LEU A 40 13.19 -11.88 13.44
CA LEU A 40 12.26 -12.81 12.77
C LEU A 40 12.95 -13.61 11.66
N LYS A 41 13.79 -12.96 10.84
CA LYS A 41 14.55 -13.64 9.79
C LYS A 41 15.48 -14.71 10.35
N LYS A 42 16.21 -14.43 11.44
CA LYS A 42 17.12 -15.41 12.07
C LYS A 42 16.37 -16.63 12.60
N GLU A 43 15.25 -16.42 13.27
CA GLU A 43 14.40 -17.51 13.79
C GLU A 43 13.84 -18.37 12.66
N LEU A 44 13.33 -17.74 11.59
CA LEU A 44 12.83 -18.47 10.41
C LEU A 44 13.92 -19.29 9.71
N GLN A 45 15.18 -18.84 9.74
CA GLN A 45 16.30 -19.58 9.15
C GLN A 45 16.68 -20.85 9.95
N GLN A 46 16.27 -20.95 11.21
CA GLN A 46 16.52 -22.11 12.07
C GLN A 46 15.37 -23.14 12.03
N LYS A 47 14.27 -22.83 11.32
CA LYS A 47 13.09 -23.68 11.23
C LYS A 47 13.23 -24.73 10.14
N GLU A 48 12.66 -25.90 10.40
CA GLU A 48 12.59 -26.98 9.43
C GLU A 48 11.60 -26.64 8.30
N SER A 49 11.79 -27.26 7.13
CA SER A 49 11.00 -26.94 5.93
C SER A 49 9.49 -27.14 6.14
N ASN A 50 9.09 -28.18 6.87
CA ASN A 50 7.67 -28.44 7.17
C ASN A 50 7.08 -27.37 8.09
N GLU A 51 7.81 -26.94 9.13
CA GLU A 51 7.36 -25.86 10.02
C GLU A 51 7.20 -24.53 9.25
N LEU A 52 8.09 -24.25 8.30
CA LEU A 52 8.01 -23.07 7.44
C LEU A 52 6.77 -23.10 6.54
N ILE A 53 6.44 -24.25 5.96
CA ILE A 53 5.22 -24.42 5.15
C ILE A 53 3.98 -24.12 6.00
N GLU A 54 3.90 -24.68 7.20
CA GLU A 54 2.77 -24.44 8.11
C GLU A 54 2.64 -22.95 8.51
N LEU A 55 3.76 -22.31 8.84
CA LEU A 55 3.83 -20.88 9.13
C LEU A 55 3.32 -20.03 7.96
N ILE A 56 3.77 -20.32 6.74
CA ILE A 56 3.34 -19.63 5.53
C ILE A 56 1.83 -19.85 5.27
N LEU A 57 1.34 -21.07 5.47
CA LEU A 57 -0.09 -21.38 5.35
C LEU A 57 -0.92 -20.60 6.39
N HIS A 58 -0.46 -20.51 7.64
CA HIS A 58 -1.11 -19.68 8.66
C HIS A 58 -1.12 -18.21 8.26
N LEU A 59 0.00 -17.65 7.80
CA LEU A 59 0.06 -16.27 7.31
C LEU A 59 -0.92 -16.01 6.15
N SER A 60 -1.08 -16.98 5.25
CA SER A 60 -2.02 -16.88 4.12
C SER A 60 -3.48 -16.88 4.57
N LYS A 61 -3.83 -17.61 5.64
CA LYS A 61 -5.19 -17.62 6.23
C LYS A 61 -5.54 -16.31 6.94
N LEU A 62 -4.54 -15.61 7.48
CA LEU A 62 -4.75 -14.37 8.24
C LEU A 62 -5.05 -13.14 7.36
N SER A 63 -4.67 -13.15 6.09
CA SER A 63 -4.86 -12.00 5.20
C SER A 63 -5.05 -12.43 3.75
N LYS A 64 -6.08 -11.90 3.09
CA LYS A 64 -6.30 -12.07 1.64
C LYS A 64 -5.07 -11.62 0.85
N ASP A 65 -4.46 -10.50 1.23
CA ASP A 65 -3.25 -9.98 0.57
C ASP A 65 -2.07 -10.97 0.68
N ASN A 66 -1.90 -11.63 1.83
CA ASN A 66 -0.85 -12.63 2.02
C ASN A 66 -1.09 -13.86 1.15
N LYS A 67 -2.34 -14.34 1.09
CA LYS A 67 -2.72 -15.46 0.23
C LYS A 67 -2.48 -15.15 -1.24
N THR A 68 -2.88 -13.96 -1.68
CA THR A 68 -2.66 -13.48 -3.04
C THR A 68 -1.16 -13.37 -3.36
N TYR A 69 -0.35 -12.81 -2.46
CA TYR A 69 1.11 -12.75 -2.66
C TYR A 69 1.75 -14.14 -2.75
N LEU A 70 1.35 -15.07 -1.86
CA LEU A 70 1.86 -16.44 -1.87
C LEU A 70 1.47 -17.17 -3.16
N PHE A 71 0.23 -17.01 -3.61
CA PHE A 71 -0.23 -17.53 -4.90
C PHE A 71 0.68 -17.06 -6.03
N PHE A 72 0.92 -15.75 -6.14
CA PHE A 72 1.81 -15.22 -7.18
C PHE A 72 3.25 -15.73 -7.06
N LYS A 73 3.78 -15.91 -5.84
CA LYS A 73 5.15 -16.42 -5.67
C LYS A 73 5.31 -17.90 -6.04
N LEU A 74 4.26 -18.70 -5.86
CA LEU A 74 4.30 -20.14 -6.16
C LEU A 74 3.94 -20.45 -7.61
N PHE A 75 3.09 -19.64 -8.23
CA PHE A 75 2.52 -19.90 -9.57
C PHE A 75 2.93 -18.84 -10.61
N ASP A 76 3.97 -18.03 -10.34
CA ASP A 76 4.45 -16.81 -11.04
C ASP A 76 4.62 -16.93 -12.57
N THR A 77 4.50 -18.13 -13.16
CA THR A 77 4.67 -18.38 -14.60
C THR A 77 3.39 -18.76 -15.35
N GLU A 78 2.34 -19.26 -14.68
CA GLU A 78 1.14 -19.75 -15.37
C GLU A 78 -0.02 -18.73 -15.39
N ASP A 79 -0.01 -17.73 -14.51
CA ASP A 79 -1.18 -16.87 -14.28
C ASP A 79 -0.87 -15.35 -14.26
N SER A 80 0.28 -14.95 -14.82
CA SER A 80 0.65 -13.51 -14.94
C SER A 80 -0.43 -12.71 -15.68
N ARG A 81 -1.10 -13.34 -16.65
CA ARG A 81 -2.16 -12.70 -17.41
C ARG A 81 -3.42 -12.45 -16.58
N LEU A 82 -3.90 -13.45 -15.84
CA LEU A 82 -5.07 -13.31 -14.97
C LEU A 82 -4.86 -12.23 -13.92
N PHE A 83 -3.64 -12.12 -13.37
CA PHE A 83 -3.30 -11.02 -12.44
C PHE A 83 -3.46 -9.65 -13.09
N ILE A 84 -2.88 -9.48 -14.28
CA ILE A 84 -2.94 -8.21 -15.02
C ILE A 84 -4.39 -7.86 -15.29
N ASP A 85 -5.18 -8.81 -15.81
CA ASP A 85 -6.56 -8.58 -16.20
C ASP A 85 -7.45 -8.28 -14.98
N THR A 86 -7.32 -9.05 -13.89
CA THR A 86 -8.05 -8.80 -12.64
C THR A 86 -7.74 -7.41 -12.06
N LEU A 87 -6.48 -6.98 -12.10
CA LEU A 87 -6.10 -5.67 -11.60
C LEU A 87 -6.56 -4.55 -12.53
N LYS A 88 -6.56 -4.75 -13.85
CA LYS A 88 -7.15 -3.79 -14.78
C LYS A 88 -8.64 -3.59 -14.51
N GLU A 89 -9.39 -4.68 -14.32
CA GLU A 89 -10.80 -4.62 -13.92
C GLU A 89 -11.00 -3.87 -12.60
N GLU A 90 -10.16 -4.13 -11.59
CA GLU A 90 -10.21 -3.42 -10.31
C GLU A 90 -9.95 -1.90 -10.49
N LEU A 91 -8.95 -1.54 -11.29
CA LEU A 91 -8.60 -0.15 -11.57
C LEU A 91 -9.71 0.54 -12.36
N GLU A 92 -10.23 -0.09 -13.40
CA GLU A 92 -11.33 0.43 -14.23
C GLU A 92 -12.59 0.66 -13.38
N ALA A 93 -12.96 -0.32 -12.55
CA ALA A 93 -14.08 -0.16 -11.63
C ALA A 93 -13.86 1.00 -10.63
N ALA A 94 -12.61 1.24 -10.21
CA ALA A 94 -12.28 2.35 -9.33
C ALA A 94 -12.34 3.71 -10.06
N PHE A 95 -11.93 3.78 -11.33
CA PHE A 95 -12.10 4.97 -12.18
C PHE A 95 -13.58 5.26 -12.45
N TYR A 96 -14.38 4.25 -12.78
CA TYR A 96 -15.81 4.41 -13.04
C TYR A 96 -16.58 4.93 -11.81
N LYS A 97 -16.20 4.48 -10.61
CA LYS A 97 -16.81 4.94 -9.34
C LYS A 97 -16.24 6.28 -8.85
N ALA A 98 -15.18 6.79 -9.47
CA ALA A 98 -14.52 8.00 -9.00
C ALA A 98 -15.41 9.23 -9.20
N ASN A 99 -15.38 10.13 -8.22
CA ASN A 99 -15.98 11.44 -8.39
C ASN A 99 -14.94 12.39 -9.00
N THR A 100 -15.25 12.89 -10.19
CA THR A 100 -14.44 13.87 -10.95
C THR A 100 -15.20 15.18 -11.19
N SER A 101 -16.25 15.49 -10.42
CA SER A 101 -17.06 16.70 -10.67
C SER A 101 -16.29 18.02 -10.52
N ASN A 102 -15.17 18.00 -9.82
CA ASN A 102 -14.22 19.10 -9.76
C ASN A 102 -12.80 18.59 -9.55
N TYR A 103 -11.84 19.48 -9.77
CA TYR A 103 -10.41 19.18 -9.64
C TYR A 103 -10.03 18.57 -8.28
N TYR A 104 -10.57 19.06 -7.17
CA TYR A 104 -10.20 18.56 -5.84
C TYR A 104 -10.58 17.08 -5.68
N LEU A 105 -11.78 16.71 -6.13
CA LEU A 105 -12.26 15.34 -6.10
C LEU A 105 -11.53 14.46 -7.12
N ALA A 106 -11.32 14.95 -8.34
CA ALA A 106 -10.54 14.26 -9.36
C ALA A 106 -9.12 13.93 -8.85
N LYS A 107 -8.40 14.92 -8.31
CA LYS A 107 -7.08 14.71 -7.70
C LYS A 107 -7.12 13.64 -6.61
N LYS A 108 -8.09 13.73 -5.69
CA LYS A 108 -8.23 12.78 -4.58
C LYS A 108 -8.47 11.35 -5.10
N SER A 109 -9.34 11.21 -6.09
CA SER A 109 -9.64 9.93 -6.74
C SER A 109 -8.41 9.35 -7.44
N ALA A 110 -7.72 10.13 -8.28
CA ALA A 110 -6.50 9.71 -8.97
C ALA A 110 -5.41 9.24 -8.00
N GLN A 111 -5.22 9.95 -6.87
CA GLN A 111 -4.29 9.54 -5.82
C GLN A 111 -4.71 8.24 -5.13
N GLY A 112 -6.02 8.02 -4.93
CA GLY A 112 -6.56 6.78 -4.38
C GLY A 112 -6.32 5.59 -5.29
N ILE A 113 -6.65 5.72 -6.57
CA ILE A 113 -6.48 4.66 -7.57
C ILE A 113 -4.99 4.34 -7.77
N ARG A 114 -4.12 5.36 -7.79
CA ARG A 114 -2.67 5.17 -7.82
C ARG A 114 -2.15 4.37 -6.61
N LYS A 115 -2.77 4.49 -5.43
CA LYS A 115 -2.38 3.68 -4.25
C LYS A 115 -2.74 2.21 -4.45
N ILE A 116 -3.89 1.91 -5.06
CA ILE A 116 -4.30 0.54 -5.42
C ILE A 116 -3.28 -0.06 -6.39
N LEU A 117 -2.97 0.65 -7.48
CA LEU A 117 -1.93 0.25 -8.43
C LEU A 117 -0.59 -0.03 -7.73
N ASN A 118 -0.05 0.94 -6.99
CA ASN A 118 1.25 0.80 -6.33
C ASN A 118 1.30 -0.33 -5.28
N LYS A 119 0.17 -0.64 -4.64
CA LYS A 119 0.07 -1.77 -3.71
C LYS A 119 0.28 -3.08 -4.49
N ASN A 120 -0.46 -3.26 -5.57
CA ASN A 120 -0.45 -4.50 -6.34
C ASN A 120 0.83 -4.69 -7.18
N LEU A 121 1.46 -3.61 -7.66
CA LEU A 121 2.76 -3.68 -8.36
C LEU A 121 3.89 -4.31 -7.53
N LYS A 122 3.74 -4.42 -6.21
CA LYS A 122 4.72 -5.10 -5.32
C LYS A 122 4.66 -6.62 -5.43
N PHE A 123 3.56 -7.17 -5.93
CA PHE A 123 3.35 -8.61 -6.00
C PHE A 123 4.06 -9.24 -7.21
N THR A 124 4.20 -8.50 -8.31
CA THR A 124 4.94 -8.95 -9.50
C THR A 124 6.37 -8.37 -9.56
N ARG A 125 7.30 -9.16 -10.10
CA ARG A 125 8.65 -8.70 -10.46
C ARG A 125 8.81 -8.48 -11.95
N ASP A 126 7.89 -8.99 -12.77
CA ASP A 126 7.93 -8.90 -14.22
C ASP A 126 7.86 -7.44 -14.69
N PRO A 127 8.87 -6.93 -15.41
CA PRO A 127 8.83 -5.57 -15.95
C PRO A 127 7.71 -5.38 -16.99
N ILE A 128 7.35 -6.41 -17.77
CA ILE A 128 6.31 -6.33 -18.82
C ILE A 128 4.95 -6.12 -18.17
N ALA A 129 4.57 -6.96 -17.19
CA ALA A 129 3.34 -6.77 -16.42
C ALA A 129 3.24 -5.37 -15.78
N LYS A 130 4.36 -4.84 -15.26
CA LYS A 130 4.39 -3.50 -14.66
C LYS A 130 4.17 -2.40 -15.70
N ILE A 131 4.81 -2.51 -16.86
CA ILE A 131 4.60 -1.59 -17.98
C ILE A 131 3.12 -1.59 -18.36
N GLU A 132 2.54 -2.77 -18.58
CA GLU A 132 1.14 -2.90 -19.00
C GLU A 132 0.16 -2.28 -17.99
N LEU A 133 0.34 -2.54 -16.70
CA LEU A 133 -0.53 -2.02 -15.64
C LEU A 133 -0.38 -0.50 -15.43
N ILE A 134 0.84 0.03 -15.49
CA ILE A 134 1.06 1.48 -15.34
C ILE A 134 0.55 2.22 -16.57
N SER A 135 0.79 1.69 -17.77
CA SER A 135 0.25 2.23 -19.03
C SER A 135 -1.27 2.24 -19.02
N PHE A 136 -1.91 1.15 -18.59
CA PHE A 136 -3.36 1.10 -18.44
C PHE A 136 -3.89 2.17 -17.50
N PHE A 137 -3.27 2.35 -16.33
CA PHE A 137 -3.65 3.43 -15.41
C PHE A 137 -3.56 4.82 -16.07
N CYS A 138 -2.51 5.07 -16.85
CA CYS A 138 -2.36 6.34 -17.58
C CYS A 138 -3.44 6.53 -18.64
N GLN A 139 -3.72 5.48 -19.43
CA GLN A 139 -4.79 5.49 -20.44
C GLN A 139 -6.16 5.75 -19.82
N GLN A 140 -6.46 5.14 -18.67
CA GLN A 140 -7.71 5.40 -17.94
C GLN A 140 -7.78 6.83 -17.42
N MET A 141 -6.67 7.40 -16.93
CA MET A 141 -6.65 8.83 -16.56
C MET A 141 -6.97 9.74 -17.76
N GLN A 142 -6.46 9.43 -18.95
CA GLN A 142 -6.80 10.16 -20.18
C GLN A 142 -8.28 9.99 -20.52
N GLY A 143 -8.76 8.74 -20.62
CA GLY A 143 -10.12 8.42 -21.05
C GLY A 143 -11.22 8.95 -20.13
N PHE A 144 -10.95 9.07 -18.83
CA PHE A 144 -11.88 9.68 -17.86
C PHE A 144 -11.69 11.21 -17.70
N GLY A 145 -10.92 11.87 -18.57
CA GLY A 145 -10.81 13.32 -18.61
C GLY A 145 -10.02 13.94 -17.46
N TYR A 146 -9.19 13.18 -16.73
CA TYR A 146 -8.43 13.75 -15.60
C TYR A 146 -7.46 14.85 -16.04
N LEU A 147 -6.94 14.77 -17.27
CA LEU A 147 -6.00 15.75 -17.80
C LEU A 147 -6.68 17.03 -18.27
N GLU A 148 -7.99 17.02 -18.48
CA GLU A 148 -8.77 18.21 -18.87
C GLU A 148 -8.81 19.29 -17.78
N PHE A 149 -8.59 18.89 -16.52
CA PHE A 149 -8.47 19.84 -15.40
C PHE A 149 -7.25 20.77 -15.52
N ARG A 150 -6.26 20.43 -16.36
CA ARG A 150 -5.02 21.21 -16.59
C ARG A 150 -4.39 21.73 -15.31
N HIS A 151 -4.32 20.85 -14.31
CA HIS A 151 -3.85 21.21 -12.99
C HIS A 151 -2.52 20.51 -12.66
N PRO A 152 -1.50 21.24 -12.19
CA PRO A 152 -0.15 20.72 -11.96
C PRO A 152 -0.07 19.42 -11.17
N VAL A 153 -0.88 19.22 -10.11
CA VAL A 153 -0.83 17.99 -9.32
C VAL A 153 -1.28 16.75 -10.10
N ILE A 154 -2.29 16.88 -10.96
CA ILE A 154 -2.76 15.74 -11.78
C ILE A 154 -1.77 15.49 -12.91
N GLU A 155 -1.32 16.54 -13.59
CA GLU A 155 -0.30 16.45 -14.64
C GLU A 155 0.99 15.82 -14.10
N ASN A 156 1.49 16.30 -12.96
CA ASN A 156 2.67 15.71 -12.33
C ASN A 156 2.45 14.25 -11.91
N LEU A 157 1.25 13.90 -11.42
CA LEU A 157 0.94 12.51 -11.09
C LEU A 157 1.02 11.63 -12.33
N TYR A 158 0.44 12.09 -13.44
CA TYR A 158 0.45 11.41 -14.73
C TYR A 158 1.87 11.27 -15.28
N SER A 159 2.61 12.38 -15.42
CA SER A 159 3.98 12.40 -15.93
C SER A 159 4.93 11.53 -15.12
N LEU A 160 4.74 11.46 -13.79
CA LEU A 160 5.51 10.55 -12.93
C LEU A 160 5.23 9.07 -13.21
N GLN A 161 4.03 8.71 -13.69
CA GLN A 161 3.74 7.34 -14.09
C GLN A 161 4.31 7.04 -15.48
N VAL A 162 4.13 7.94 -16.44
CA VAL A 162 4.76 7.80 -17.77
C VAL A 162 6.27 7.63 -17.64
N GLY A 163 6.93 8.47 -16.84
CA GLY A 163 8.37 8.34 -16.57
C GLY A 163 8.79 7.05 -15.87
N LYS A 164 7.88 6.32 -15.21
CA LYS A 164 8.18 4.96 -14.73
C LYS A 164 8.08 3.92 -15.83
N VAL A 165 7.11 4.07 -16.74
CA VAL A 165 6.97 3.18 -17.90
C VAL A 165 8.23 3.29 -18.75
N GLU A 166 8.67 4.51 -19.06
CA GLU A 166 9.92 4.77 -19.80
C GLU A 166 11.12 4.04 -19.19
N LYS A 167 11.36 4.23 -17.89
CA LYS A 167 12.47 3.59 -17.17
C LYS A 167 12.38 2.07 -17.09
N LEU A 168 11.18 1.50 -17.20
CA LEU A 168 10.99 0.06 -17.26
C LEU A 168 11.26 -0.45 -18.67
N VAL A 169 10.76 0.25 -19.70
CA VAL A 169 10.99 -0.07 -21.11
C VAL A 169 12.49 0.00 -21.44
N GLU A 170 13.21 1.03 -21.01
CA GLU A 170 14.67 1.18 -21.20
C GLU A 170 15.50 -0.02 -20.69
N LYS A 171 14.95 -0.82 -19.78
CA LYS A 171 15.62 -2.01 -19.21
C LYS A 171 15.28 -3.30 -19.94
N LEU A 172 14.34 -3.27 -20.89
CA LEU A 172 14.00 -4.42 -21.73
C LEU A 172 15.04 -4.59 -22.85
N HIS A 173 14.98 -5.72 -23.54
CA HIS A 173 15.74 -5.95 -24.77
C HIS A 173 15.31 -4.98 -25.88
N GLU A 174 16.21 -4.70 -26.82
CA GLU A 174 16.00 -3.72 -27.90
C GLU A 174 14.73 -3.98 -28.73
N ASP A 175 14.42 -5.24 -29.03
CA ASP A 175 13.21 -5.62 -29.77
C ASP A 175 11.95 -5.21 -29.03
N LEU A 176 11.87 -5.53 -27.73
CA LEU A 176 10.74 -5.13 -26.89
C LEU A 176 10.68 -3.61 -26.69
N GLN A 177 11.83 -2.93 -26.62
CA GLN A 177 11.85 -1.47 -26.57
C GLN A 177 11.21 -0.87 -27.81
N TYR A 178 11.49 -1.44 -28.99
CA TYR A 178 10.88 -1.01 -30.24
C TYR A 178 9.36 -1.18 -30.21
N ASP A 179 8.86 -2.32 -29.73
CA ASP A 179 7.43 -2.62 -29.62
C ASP A 179 6.68 -1.60 -28.73
N TYR A 180 7.34 -1.02 -27.73
CA TYR A 180 6.73 -0.05 -26.81
C TYR A 180 6.85 1.41 -27.26
N ARG A 181 7.50 1.72 -28.38
CA ARG A 181 7.73 3.12 -28.82
C ARG A 181 6.42 3.88 -29.02
N ASP A 182 5.50 3.32 -29.80
CA ASP A 182 4.22 3.97 -30.13
C ASP A 182 3.36 4.17 -28.87
N THR A 183 3.41 3.20 -27.96
CA THR A 183 2.73 3.30 -26.66
C THR A 183 3.31 4.45 -25.84
N LEU A 184 4.64 4.56 -25.74
CA LEU A 184 5.28 5.65 -25.02
C LEU A 184 5.01 7.02 -25.65
N GLU A 185 5.00 7.11 -26.98
CA GLU A 185 4.69 8.34 -27.68
C GLU A 185 3.25 8.80 -27.39
N THR A 186 2.29 7.88 -27.45
CA THR A 186 0.88 8.13 -27.09
C THR A 186 0.76 8.61 -25.64
N LEU A 187 1.51 7.99 -24.72
CA LEU A 187 1.48 8.38 -23.31
C LEU A 187 2.16 9.73 -23.04
N ARG A 188 3.22 10.08 -23.78
CA ARG A 188 3.93 11.37 -23.67
C ARG A 188 3.10 12.53 -24.17
N ASN A 189 2.28 12.28 -25.18
CA ASN A 189 1.42 13.28 -25.82
C ASN A 189 -0.05 12.96 -25.56
N PRO A 190 -0.52 13.08 -24.30
CA PRO A 190 -1.87 12.67 -23.91
C PRO A 190 -2.97 13.62 -24.41
N ILE A 191 -2.62 14.59 -25.26
CA ILE A 191 -3.52 15.59 -25.82
C ILE A 191 -3.51 15.40 -27.33
N GLY A 192 -4.41 14.55 -27.80
CA GLY A 192 -4.96 14.50 -29.15
C GLY A 192 -6.46 14.67 -29.04
#